data_AF-A0A9C9DA57-F1
#
_entry.id   AF-A0A9C9DA57-F1
#
_cell.length_a   1.000
_cell.length_b   1.000
_cell.length_c   1.000
_cell.angle_alpha   90.00
_cell.angle_beta   90.00
_cell.angle_gamma   90.00
#
_symmetry.space_group_name_H-M   'P 1'
#
loop_
_entity.id
_entity.type
_entity.pdbx_description
1 polymer ?
#
loop_
_entity_poly.entity_id
_entity_poly.type
_entity_poly.pdbx_seq_one_letter_code
_entity_poly.pdbx_strand_id
1 'polypeptide(L)'
;MQFITWEHPLTRGALDVVLSNETGNAALGAIRHPDLQAGTLILECVFIIEPVAQSRLQSRRYLPPTTIHLVVDQRGKALGQRLRHEIINQLLIPVDADTAKAVVRAQGPEIKTLLSLAEQRADAQRPQLIQQAQATALSIIEPEIERLRALQVHNPNVRDEEIRFFEDQREAVKTALDNAKLRLDAARLIVAT
;
A
#
# COMPACT_ATOMS: atom_id res chain seq x y z
N MET A 1 16.24 4.87 -32.27
CA MET A 1 15.86 5.39 -30.94
C MET A 1 14.59 4.68 -30.50
N GLN A 2 14.61 3.99 -29.36
CA GLN A 2 13.40 3.43 -28.76
C GLN A 2 12.77 4.53 -27.89
N PHE A 3 11.48 4.79 -28.06
CA PHE A 3 10.74 5.75 -27.24
C PHE A 3 10.29 5.05 -25.95
N ILE A 4 10.93 5.40 -24.83
CA ILE A 4 10.68 4.77 -23.52
C ILE A 4 9.54 5.50 -22.81
N THR A 5 8.52 4.74 -22.40
CA THR A 5 7.36 5.20 -21.61
C THR A 5 7.16 4.28 -20.40
N TRP A 6 6.21 4.62 -19.52
CA TRP A 6 5.81 3.76 -18.38
C TRP A 6 5.26 2.39 -18.82
N GLU A 7 4.67 2.31 -20.01
CA GLU A 7 4.15 1.07 -20.60
C GLU A 7 5.23 0.26 -21.34
N HIS A 8 6.42 0.83 -21.54
CA HIS A 8 7.48 0.17 -22.29
C HIS A 8 7.96 -1.11 -21.57
N PRO A 9 8.16 -2.24 -22.28
CA PRO A 9 8.55 -3.52 -21.65
C PRO A 9 9.81 -3.43 -20.78
N LEU A 10 10.80 -2.63 -21.18
CA LEU A 10 12.00 -2.40 -20.35
C LEU A 10 11.67 -1.72 -19.01
N THR A 11 10.80 -0.70 -19.01
CA THR A 11 10.39 -0.01 -17.78
C THR A 11 9.61 -0.95 -16.88
N ARG A 12 8.65 -1.69 -17.44
CA ARG A 12 7.84 -2.65 -16.69
C ARG A 12 8.69 -3.80 -16.13
N GLY A 13 9.62 -4.34 -16.93
CA GLY A 13 10.53 -5.39 -16.50
C GLY A 13 11.47 -4.94 -15.40
N ALA A 14 12.04 -3.73 -15.49
CA ALA A 14 12.88 -3.18 -14.44
C ALA A 14 12.12 -2.98 -13.12
N LEU A 15 10.88 -2.47 -13.18
CA LEU A 15 10.02 -2.33 -12.01
C LEU A 15 9.67 -3.68 -11.40
N ASP A 16 9.33 -4.68 -12.22
CA ASP A 16 8.99 -6.02 -11.76
C ASP A 16 10.17 -6.69 -11.02
N VAL A 17 11.39 -6.55 -11.52
CA VAL A 17 12.61 -7.04 -10.84
C VAL A 17 12.81 -6.40 -9.48
N VAL A 18 12.53 -5.10 -9.34
CA VAL A 18 12.66 -4.40 -8.05
C VAL A 18 11.55 -4.82 -7.09
N LEU A 19 10.30 -4.85 -7.55
CA LEU A 19 9.12 -5.15 -6.72
C LEU A 19 9.01 -6.63 -6.32
N SER A 20 9.66 -7.54 -7.06
CA SER A 20 9.68 -8.98 -6.75
C SER A 20 10.85 -9.41 -5.86
N ASN A 21 11.83 -8.53 -5.65
CA ASN A 21 13.00 -8.81 -4.83
C ASN A 21 12.78 -8.31 -3.39
N GLU A 22 13.40 -8.96 -2.41
CA GLU A 22 13.31 -8.57 -0.99
C GLU A 22 14.30 -7.45 -0.61
N THR A 23 15.12 -7.01 -1.58
CA THR A 23 16.11 -5.95 -1.36
C THR A 23 15.40 -4.63 -1.07
N GLY A 24 15.56 -4.12 0.15
CA GLY A 24 14.91 -2.89 0.61
C GLY A 24 13.74 -3.11 1.57
N ASN A 25 13.28 -4.35 1.76
CA ASN A 25 12.13 -4.66 2.62
C ASN A 25 12.44 -4.50 4.11
N ALA A 26 13.70 -4.65 4.51
CA ALA A 26 14.14 -4.51 5.90
C ALA A 26 15.43 -3.70 5.98
N ALA A 27 15.43 -2.65 6.79
CA ALA A 27 16.61 -1.82 7.03
C ALA A 27 16.70 -1.37 8.49
N LEU A 28 17.91 -1.05 8.93
CA LEU A 28 18.16 -0.40 10.21
C LEU A 28 19.08 0.80 10.01
N GLY A 29 18.74 1.92 10.62
CA GLY A 29 19.60 3.10 10.64
C GLY A 29 19.47 3.90 11.93
N ALA A 30 20.33 4.89 12.10
CA ALA A 30 20.24 5.85 13.18
C ALA A 30 19.81 7.22 12.63
N ILE A 31 19.18 8.05 13.46
CA ILE A 31 18.93 9.47 13.14
C ILE A 31 19.30 10.35 14.32
N ARG A 32 19.80 11.55 14.03
CA ARG A 32 19.95 12.60 15.03
C ARG A 32 18.89 13.66 14.79
N HIS A 33 17.97 13.82 15.74
CA HIS A 33 16.89 14.79 15.64
C HIS A 33 16.64 15.47 17.00
N PRO A 34 16.58 16.81 17.08
CA PRO A 34 16.45 17.53 18.36
C PRO A 34 15.23 17.14 19.19
N ASP A 35 14.11 16.80 18.53
CA ASP A 35 12.86 16.44 19.20
C ASP A 35 12.79 14.95 19.64
N LEU A 36 13.84 14.17 19.42
CA LEU A 36 13.88 12.75 19.77
C LEU A 36 14.89 12.50 20.88
N GLN A 37 14.45 11.75 21.90
CA GLN A 37 15.34 11.31 22.97
C GLN A 37 16.25 10.19 22.44
N ALA A 38 17.54 10.27 22.74
CA ALA A 38 18.50 9.22 22.40
C ALA A 38 18.04 7.85 22.92
N GLY A 39 18.18 6.80 22.11
CA GLY A 39 17.71 5.44 22.40
C GLY A 39 16.25 5.19 22.06
N THR A 40 15.48 6.20 21.63
CA THR A 40 14.11 5.99 21.15
C THR A 40 14.12 5.14 19.88
N LEU A 41 13.30 4.08 19.86
CA LEU A 41 13.04 3.29 18.65
C LEU A 41 11.85 3.87 17.89
N ILE A 42 12.04 3.99 16.59
CA ILE A 42 11.03 4.41 15.63
C ILE A 42 10.95 3.34 14.55
N LEU A 43 9.75 3.07 14.08
CA LEU A 43 9.50 2.15 13.00
C LEU A 43 8.84 2.91 11.85
N GLU A 44 9.50 2.95 10.70
CA GLU A 44 8.91 3.36 9.43
C GLU A 44 8.43 2.10 8.70
N CYS A 45 7.19 2.08 8.26
CA CYS A 45 6.58 0.96 7.54
C CYS A 45 5.91 1.44 6.26
N VAL A 46 5.97 0.59 5.24
CA VAL A 46 5.15 0.68 4.04
C VAL A 46 4.24 -0.53 4.03
N PHE A 47 2.94 -0.31 4.20
CA PHE A 47 1.92 -1.34 3.99
C PHE A 47 1.33 -1.16 2.59
N ILE A 48 0.92 -2.26 1.97
CA ILE A 48 0.18 -2.24 0.70
C ILE A 48 -1.20 -2.82 0.98
N ILE A 49 -2.25 -2.11 0.56
CA ILE A 49 -3.60 -2.68 0.48
C ILE A 49 -3.85 -3.16 -0.94
N GLU A 50 -4.24 -4.43 -1.06
CA GLU A 50 -4.62 -5.02 -2.34
C GLU A 50 -5.79 -6.02 -2.17
N PRO A 51 -6.75 -6.07 -3.11
CA PRO A 51 -7.77 -7.10 -3.14
C PRO A 51 -7.13 -8.47 -3.40
N VAL A 52 -7.62 -9.52 -2.74
CA VAL A 52 -7.22 -10.89 -3.06
C VAL A 52 -7.67 -11.21 -4.50
N ALA A 53 -6.72 -11.43 -5.39
CA ALA A 53 -6.95 -11.35 -6.83
C ALA A 53 -7.84 -12.48 -7.36
N GLN A 54 -8.88 -12.10 -8.10
CA GLN A 54 -9.40 -12.87 -9.23
C GLN A 54 -9.03 -12.09 -10.50
N SER A 55 -8.13 -12.63 -11.33
CA SER A 55 -7.56 -11.94 -12.52
C SER A 55 -8.61 -11.38 -13.49
N ARG A 56 -9.83 -11.95 -13.49
CA ARG A 56 -10.96 -11.50 -14.30
C ARG A 56 -11.57 -10.16 -13.88
N LEU A 57 -11.41 -9.75 -12.61
CA LEU A 57 -12.11 -8.57 -12.07
C LEU A 57 -11.42 -7.24 -12.37
N GLN A 58 -10.21 -7.26 -12.93
CA GLN A 58 -9.39 -6.05 -13.18
C GLN A 58 -9.33 -5.15 -11.93
N SER A 59 -9.26 -5.74 -10.73
CA SER A 59 -9.40 -5.04 -9.44
C SER A 59 -8.42 -3.88 -9.26
N ARG A 60 -7.24 -3.96 -9.90
CA ARG A 60 -6.24 -2.89 -9.99
C ARG A 60 -6.75 -1.58 -10.60
N ARG A 61 -7.86 -1.61 -11.36
CA ARG A 61 -8.52 -0.43 -11.92
C ARG A 61 -9.20 0.42 -10.83
N TYR A 62 -9.66 -0.22 -9.76
CA TYR A 62 -10.47 0.41 -8.71
C TYR A 62 -9.67 0.60 -7.42
N LEU A 63 -8.81 -0.37 -7.10
CA LEU A 63 -7.83 -0.29 -6.02
C LEU A 63 -6.49 -0.81 -6.56
N PRO A 64 -5.68 0.04 -7.21
CA PRO A 64 -4.30 -0.31 -7.52
C PRO A 64 -3.55 -0.59 -6.21
N PRO A 65 -2.38 -1.26 -6.25
CA PRO A 65 -1.54 -1.44 -5.06
C PRO A 65 -1.31 -0.08 -4.38
N THR A 66 -2.02 0.15 -3.29
CA THR A 66 -2.08 1.47 -2.64
C THR A 66 -1.26 1.38 -1.37
N THR A 67 -0.24 2.24 -1.28
CA THR A 67 0.70 2.23 -0.16
C THR A 67 0.18 3.08 1.00
N ILE A 68 0.27 2.55 2.21
CA ILE A 68 0.12 3.28 3.46
C ILE A 68 1.52 3.41 4.07
N HIS A 69 2.08 4.62 4.02
CA HIS A 69 3.33 4.94 4.70
C HIS A 69 3.04 5.37 6.13
N LEU A 70 3.74 4.75 7.08
CA LEU A 70 3.59 5.01 8.51
C LEU A 70 4.94 5.18 9.17
N VAL A 71 5.00 6.09 10.14
CA VAL A 71 6.15 6.25 11.04
C VAL A 71 5.59 6.29 12.45
N VAL A 72 6.02 5.37 13.31
CA VAL A 72 5.52 5.24 14.69
C VAL A 72 6.66 5.11 15.70
N ASP A 73 6.46 5.64 16.90
CA ASP A 73 7.36 5.42 18.05
C ASP A 73 6.93 4.21 18.90
N GLN A 74 7.71 3.88 19.94
CA GLN A 74 7.44 2.79 20.89
C GLN A 74 6.09 2.88 21.62
N ARG A 75 5.49 4.07 21.68
CA ARG A 75 4.16 4.30 22.28
C ARG A 75 3.05 4.18 21.24
N GLY A 76 3.41 3.83 20.01
CA GLY A 76 2.53 3.76 18.87
C GLY A 76 2.05 5.13 18.42
N LYS A 77 2.74 6.23 18.73
CA LYS A 77 2.36 7.58 18.26
C LYS A 77 2.82 7.77 16.82
N ALA A 78 1.93 8.24 15.95
CA ALA A 78 2.30 8.57 14.57
C ALA A 78 3.19 9.81 14.51
N LEU A 79 4.32 9.69 13.83
CA LEU A 79 5.32 10.73 13.62
C LEU A 79 5.40 11.20 12.16
N GLY A 80 4.64 10.60 11.23
CA GLY A 80 4.77 10.81 9.79
C GLY A 80 4.64 12.26 9.29
N GLN A 81 3.95 13.14 10.03
CA GLN A 81 3.91 14.57 9.68
C GLN A 81 5.23 15.31 9.96
N ARG A 82 5.97 14.87 10.99
CA ARG A 82 7.24 15.49 11.42
C ARG A 82 8.44 14.78 10.81
N LEU A 83 8.41 13.46 10.81
CA LEU A 83 9.42 12.59 10.21
C LEU A 83 8.86 12.01 8.91
N ARG A 84 8.85 12.84 7.87
CA ARG A 84 8.51 12.39 6.51
C ARG A 84 9.63 11.55 5.92
N HIS A 85 9.31 10.72 4.93
CA HIS A 85 10.27 9.83 4.27
C HIS A 85 11.54 10.57 3.80
N GLU A 86 11.38 11.76 3.21
CA GLU A 86 12.51 12.56 2.72
C GLU A 86 13.41 13.03 3.86
N ILE A 87 12.80 13.45 4.99
CA ILE A 87 13.53 13.91 6.18
C ILE A 87 14.30 12.75 6.81
N ILE A 88 13.66 11.58 6.92
CA ILE A 88 14.32 10.38 7.44
C ILE A 88 15.55 10.06 6.59
N ASN A 89 15.42 10.03 5.26
CA ASN A 89 16.54 9.72 4.36
C ASN A 89 17.68 10.76 4.44
N GLN A 90 17.36 12.03 4.65
CA GLN A 90 18.38 13.09 4.80
C GLN A 90 19.15 12.99 6.12
N LEU A 91 18.47 12.59 7.21
CA LEU A 91 19.06 12.49 8.54
C LEU A 91 19.62 11.10 8.86
N LEU A 92 19.44 10.13 7.95
CA LEU A 92 19.83 8.75 8.18
C LEU A 92 21.35 8.62 8.26
N ILE A 93 21.80 8.03 9.35
CA ILE A 93 23.19 7.66 9.58
C ILE A 93 23.26 6.13 9.46
N PRO A 94 24.13 5.60 8.58
CA PRO A 94 24.30 4.16 8.45
C PRO A 94 24.86 3.58 9.76
N VAL A 95 24.35 2.41 10.13
CA VAL A 95 24.81 1.64 11.28
C VAL A 95 25.54 0.40 10.75
N ASP A 96 26.69 0.07 11.33
CA ASP A 96 27.43 -1.13 10.94
C ASP A 96 26.64 -2.41 11.26
N ALA A 97 26.97 -3.50 10.55
CA ALA A 97 26.20 -4.72 10.62
C ALA A 97 26.19 -5.38 12.01
N ASP A 98 27.26 -5.23 12.79
CA ASP A 98 27.36 -5.88 14.10
C ASP A 98 26.56 -5.11 15.15
N THR A 99 26.63 -3.78 15.13
CA THR A 99 25.77 -2.92 15.95
C THR A 99 24.30 -3.13 15.60
N ALA A 100 23.94 -3.17 14.32
CA ALA A 100 22.56 -3.42 13.88
C ALA A 100 22.02 -4.76 14.41
N LYS A 101 22.80 -5.85 14.30
CA LYS A 101 22.42 -7.16 14.84
C LYS A 101 22.26 -7.14 16.36
N ALA A 102 23.14 -6.43 17.07
CA ALA A 102 23.06 -6.30 18.52
C ALA A 102 21.77 -5.57 18.95
N VAL A 103 21.42 -4.47 18.26
CA VAL A 103 20.17 -3.74 18.51
C VAL A 103 18.95 -4.62 18.27
N VAL A 104 18.87 -5.30 17.13
CA VAL A 104 17.73 -6.18 16.81
C VAL A 104 17.58 -7.32 17.82
N ARG A 105 18.69 -7.90 18.28
CA ARG A 105 18.67 -8.95 19.32
C ARG A 105 18.21 -8.41 20.67
N ALA A 106 18.72 -7.25 21.07
CA ALA A 106 18.40 -6.65 22.36
C ALA A 106 16.96 -6.14 22.44
N GLN A 107 16.44 -5.59 21.34
CA GLN A 107 15.13 -4.91 21.27
C GLN A 107 14.06 -5.76 20.57
N GLY A 108 14.29 -7.06 20.42
CA GLY A 108 13.39 -7.98 19.69
C GLY A 108 11.93 -7.93 20.17
N PRO A 109 11.65 -7.98 21.49
CA PRO A 109 10.29 -7.81 22.02
C PRO A 109 9.67 -6.47 21.65
N GLU A 110 10.40 -5.37 21.82
CA GLU A 110 9.94 -4.01 21.52
C GLU A 110 9.64 -3.83 20.04
N ILE A 111 10.47 -4.39 19.14
CA ILE A 111 10.26 -4.36 17.69
C ILE A 111 8.96 -5.09 17.32
N LYS A 112 8.66 -6.24 17.95
CA LYS A 112 7.39 -6.95 17.73
C LYS A 112 6.19 -6.11 18.16
N THR A 113 6.27 -5.46 19.32
CA THR A 113 5.22 -4.55 19.79
C THR A 113 5.05 -3.36 18.84
N LEU A 114 6.15 -2.77 18.37
CA LEU A 114 6.13 -1.68 17.37
C LEU A 114 5.43 -2.10 16.08
N LEU A 115 5.74 -3.30 15.56
CA LEU A 115 5.10 -3.84 14.37
C LEU A 115 3.60 -4.00 14.57
N SER A 116 3.16 -4.57 15.70
CA SER A 116 1.73 -4.70 16.01
C SER A 116 1.01 -3.36 16.12
N LEU A 117 1.65 -2.35 16.72
CA LEU A 117 1.10 -0.99 16.80
C LEU A 117 1.01 -0.32 15.42
N ALA A 118 2.02 -0.53 14.57
CA ALA A 118 2.02 -0.02 13.19
C ALA A 118 0.90 -0.68 12.36
N GLU A 119 0.74 -2.00 12.48
CA GLU A 119 -0.31 -2.77 11.79
C GLU A 119 -1.72 -2.30 12.21
N GLN A 120 -1.98 -2.16 13.51
CA GLN A 120 -3.26 -1.64 14.00
C GLN A 120 -3.58 -0.24 13.45
N ARG A 121 -2.56 0.63 13.33
CA ARG A 121 -2.73 1.96 12.74
C ARG A 121 -2.94 1.94 11.23
N ALA A 122 -2.32 1.00 10.51
CA ALA A 122 -2.57 0.80 9.09
C ALA A 122 -4.00 0.30 8.87
N ASP A 123 -4.42 -0.70 9.65
CA ASP A 123 -5.76 -1.29 9.59
C ASP A 123 -6.86 -0.26 9.88
N ALA A 124 -6.60 0.71 10.76
CA ALA A 124 -7.55 1.80 11.02
C ALA A 124 -7.85 2.66 9.78
N GLN A 125 -6.95 2.72 8.79
CA GLN A 125 -7.15 3.45 7.52
C GLN A 125 -7.87 2.60 6.46
N ARG A 126 -7.93 1.28 6.64
CA ARG A 126 -8.49 0.33 5.66
C ARG A 126 -9.95 0.65 5.28
N PRO A 127 -10.89 0.92 6.20
CA PRO A 127 -12.28 1.17 5.83
C PRO A 127 -12.44 2.37 4.89
N GLN A 128 -11.68 3.45 5.13
CA GLN A 128 -11.72 4.64 4.29
C GLN A 128 -11.20 4.36 2.87
N LEU A 129 -10.11 3.61 2.75
CA LEU A 129 -9.55 3.22 1.45
C LEU A 129 -10.49 2.31 0.67
N ILE A 130 -11.13 1.34 1.33
CA ILE A 130 -12.15 0.48 0.72
C ILE A 130 -13.34 1.32 0.23
N GLN A 131 -13.83 2.25 1.06
CA GLN A 131 -14.94 3.13 0.67
C GLN A 131 -14.60 3.99 -0.56
N GLN A 132 -13.39 4.55 -0.62
CA GLN A 132 -12.92 5.32 -1.78
C GLN A 132 -12.80 4.46 -3.04
N ALA A 133 -12.31 3.23 -2.91
CA ALA A 133 -12.22 2.28 -4.02
C ALA A 133 -13.60 1.87 -4.52
N GLN A 134 -14.57 1.65 -3.62
CA GLN A 134 -15.95 1.33 -3.99
C GLN A 134 -16.62 2.50 -4.71
N ALA A 135 -16.45 3.73 -4.22
CA ALA A 135 -16.96 4.91 -4.90
C ALA A 135 -16.35 5.08 -6.31
N THR A 136 -15.05 4.78 -6.45
CA THR A 136 -14.36 4.77 -7.74
C THR A 136 -14.88 3.67 -8.67
N ALA A 137 -15.16 2.48 -8.15
CA ALA A 137 -15.75 1.40 -8.92
C ALA A 137 -17.15 1.77 -9.45
N LEU A 138 -18.00 2.34 -8.59
CA LEU A 138 -19.34 2.76 -8.96
C LEU A 138 -19.33 3.89 -10.01
N SER A 139 -18.44 4.88 -9.87
CA SER A 139 -18.36 5.97 -10.85
C SER A 139 -17.90 5.53 -12.24
N ILE A 140 -17.32 4.33 -12.35
CA ILE A 140 -16.87 3.73 -13.59
C ILE A 140 -17.91 2.77 -14.19
N ILE A 141 -18.49 1.90 -13.37
CA ILE A 141 -19.35 0.80 -13.84
C ILE A 141 -20.80 1.26 -14.03
N GLU A 142 -21.33 2.07 -13.12
CA GLU A 142 -22.75 2.46 -13.15
C GLU A 142 -23.13 3.26 -14.41
N PRO A 143 -22.31 4.22 -14.90
CA PRO A 143 -22.60 4.91 -16.16
C PRO A 143 -22.70 3.96 -17.37
N GLU A 144 -21.94 2.86 -17.35
CA GLU A 144 -21.95 1.89 -18.45
C GLU A 144 -23.22 1.03 -18.44
N ILE A 145 -23.69 0.63 -17.25
CA ILE A 145 -24.98 -0.05 -17.06
C ILE A 145 -26.12 0.84 -17.57
N GLU A 146 -26.15 2.10 -17.13
CA GLU A 146 -27.20 3.05 -17.51
C GLU A 146 -27.16 3.34 -19.02
N ARG A 147 -25.97 3.47 -19.61
CA ARG A 147 -25.79 3.61 -21.06
C ARG A 147 -26.36 2.43 -21.83
N LEU A 148 -26.06 1.20 -21.41
CA LEU A 148 -26.56 -0.02 -22.08
C LEU A 148 -28.07 -0.16 -21.95
N ARG A 149 -28.63 0.11 -20.76
CA ARG A 149 -30.08 0.13 -20.54
C ARG A 149 -30.78 1.16 -21.44
N ALA A 150 -30.24 2.38 -21.53
CA ALA A 150 -30.78 3.41 -22.41
C ALA A 150 -30.72 3.02 -23.89
N LEU A 151 -29.64 2.37 -24.32
CA LEU A 151 -29.50 1.88 -25.69
C LEU A 151 -30.46 0.73 -26.01
N GLN A 152 -30.70 -0.17 -25.06
CA GLN A 152 -31.59 -1.31 -25.23
C GLN A 152 -33.03 -0.89 -25.53
N VAL A 153 -33.49 0.23 -24.97
CA VAL A 153 -34.82 0.80 -25.26
C VAL A 153 -35.01 1.09 -26.75
N HIS A 154 -33.96 1.48 -27.45
CA HIS A 154 -34.01 1.90 -28.85
C HIS A 154 -33.34 0.92 -29.83
N ASN A 155 -32.58 -0.06 -29.34
CA ASN A 155 -31.80 -0.97 -30.15
C ASN A 155 -31.90 -2.42 -29.63
N PRO A 156 -32.69 -3.29 -30.28
CA PRO A 156 -32.90 -4.68 -29.85
C PRO A 156 -31.64 -5.56 -30.00
N ASN A 157 -30.56 -5.04 -30.61
CA ASN A 157 -29.28 -5.75 -30.67
C ASN A 157 -28.52 -5.73 -29.34
N VAL A 158 -28.88 -4.87 -28.39
CA VAL A 158 -28.29 -4.86 -27.04
C VAL A 158 -28.92 -5.98 -26.23
N ARG A 159 -28.11 -6.99 -25.89
CA ARG A 159 -28.60 -8.20 -25.22
C ARG A 159 -28.62 -8.00 -23.70
N ASP A 160 -29.59 -8.63 -23.03
CA ASP A 160 -29.67 -8.60 -21.55
C ASP A 160 -28.41 -9.12 -20.87
N GLU A 161 -27.71 -10.07 -21.51
CA GLU A 161 -26.45 -10.62 -21.01
C GLU A 161 -25.33 -9.59 -20.90
N GLU A 162 -25.34 -8.54 -21.73
CA GLU A 162 -24.35 -7.46 -21.67
C GLU A 162 -24.56 -6.56 -20.46
N ILE A 163 -25.82 -6.28 -20.12
CA ILE A 163 -26.17 -5.52 -18.91
C ILE A 163 -25.86 -6.36 -17.67
N ARG A 164 -26.28 -7.63 -17.65
CA ARG A 164 -26.00 -8.56 -16.55
C ARG A 164 -24.52 -8.73 -16.30
N PHE A 165 -23.70 -8.77 -17.35
CA PHE A 165 -22.24 -8.85 -17.20
C PHE A 165 -21.68 -7.70 -16.34
N PHE A 166 -22.13 -6.46 -16.56
CA PHE A 166 -21.67 -5.32 -15.77
C PHE A 166 -22.26 -5.29 -14.36
N GLU A 167 -23.50 -5.74 -14.17
CA GLU A 167 -24.12 -5.91 -12.85
C GLU A 167 -23.37 -6.95 -12.00
N ASP A 168 -23.07 -8.12 -12.59
CA ASP A 168 -22.27 -9.17 -11.97
C ASP A 168 -20.84 -8.68 -11.67
N GLN A 169 -20.24 -7.93 -12.60
CA GLN A 169 -18.93 -7.32 -12.39
C GLN A 169 -18.95 -6.34 -11.22
N ARG A 170 -19.99 -5.52 -11.07
CA ARG A 170 -20.15 -4.58 -9.94
C ARG A 170 -20.15 -5.32 -8.60
N GLU A 171 -20.97 -6.36 -8.47
CA GLU A 171 -21.06 -7.15 -7.23
C GLU A 171 -19.77 -7.90 -6.93
N ALA A 172 -19.12 -8.46 -7.95
CA ALA A 172 -17.86 -9.16 -7.78
C ALA A 172 -16.72 -8.22 -7.38
N VAL A 173 -16.65 -7.00 -7.96
CA VAL A 173 -15.68 -5.97 -7.56
C VAL A 173 -15.92 -5.53 -6.13
N LYS A 174 -17.17 -5.26 -5.75
CA LYS A 174 -17.53 -4.90 -4.37
C LYS A 174 -17.05 -5.96 -3.37
N THR A 175 -17.37 -7.23 -3.65
CA THR A 175 -16.93 -8.37 -2.82
C THR A 175 -15.41 -8.46 -2.74
N ALA A 176 -14.69 -8.24 -3.85
CA ALA A 176 -13.24 -8.26 -3.86
C ALA A 176 -12.63 -7.11 -3.01
N LEU A 177 -13.21 -5.91 -3.11
CA LEU A 177 -12.77 -4.74 -2.33
C LEU A 177 -13.03 -4.91 -0.83
N ASP A 178 -14.18 -5.47 -0.45
CA ASP A 178 -14.51 -5.77 0.95
C ASP A 178 -13.52 -6.76 1.59
N ASN A 179 -12.95 -7.65 0.77
CA ASN A 179 -11.95 -8.63 1.18
C ASN A 179 -10.50 -8.15 0.99
N ALA A 180 -10.27 -6.87 0.67
CA ALA A 180 -8.92 -6.33 0.55
C ALA A 180 -8.16 -6.41 1.88
N LYS A 181 -6.90 -6.86 1.79
CA LYS A 181 -6.04 -7.06 2.96
C LYS A 181 -4.84 -6.14 2.89
N LEU A 182 -4.36 -5.76 4.07
CA LEU A 182 -3.09 -5.08 4.24
C LEU A 182 -1.97 -6.13 4.33
N ARG A 183 -0.86 -5.83 3.67
CA ARG A 183 0.39 -6.57 3.74
C ARG A 183 1.51 -5.59 4.08
N LEU A 184 2.36 -5.94 5.04
CA LEU A 184 3.60 -5.21 5.27
C LEU A 184 4.56 -5.52 4.12
N ASP A 185 5.00 -4.47 3.41
CA ASP A 185 5.89 -4.59 2.26
C ASP A 185 7.33 -4.25 2.63
N ALA A 186 7.52 -3.14 3.36
CA ALA A 186 8.83 -2.74 3.86
C ALA A 186 8.76 -2.19 5.29
N ALA A 187 9.82 -2.40 6.06
CA ALA A 187 10.02 -1.86 7.39
C ALA A 187 11.45 -1.38 7.60
N ARG A 188 11.61 -0.19 8.16
CA ARG A 188 12.89 0.38 8.55
C ARG A 188 12.87 0.72 10.03
N LEU A 189 13.73 0.04 10.79
CA LEU A 189 13.96 0.35 12.20
C LEU A 189 14.92 1.53 12.30
N ILE A 190 14.55 2.52 13.10
CA ILE A 190 15.31 3.75 13.26
C ILE A 190 15.61 3.95 14.74
N VAL A 191 16.89 4.17 15.06
CA VAL A 191 17.34 4.46 16.43
C VAL A 191 17.70 5.94 16.53
N ALA A 192 17.08 6.66 17.46
CA ALA A 192 17.46 8.04 17.74
C ALA A 192 18.80 8.08 18.50
N THR A 193 19.72 8.94 18.05
CA THR A 193 21.08 9.13 18.62
C THR A 193 21.40 10.58 18.90
#